data_AF-A0A7V8AUX6-F1
#
_entry.id   AF-A0A7V8AUX6-F1
#
_cell.length_a   1.000
_cell.length_b   1.000
_cell.length_c   1.000
_cell.angle_alpha   90.00
_cell.angle_beta   90.00
_cell.angle_gamma   90.00
#
_symmetry.space_group_name_H-M   'P 1'
#
loop_
_entity.id
_entity.type
_entity.pdbx_description
1 polymer ?
#
loop_
_entity_poly.entity_id
_entity_poly.type
_entity_poly.pdbx_seq_one_letter_code
_entity_poly.pdbx_strand_id
1 'polypeptide(L)'
;MRPIYHIACAVVLLLFFTVACRSAASAEIELSKGQTVFVPAHSFVFVGNQPNRINLALTLTIRNTDPVHEISVRFIDYHDQDGKLIRAFLAAPRNIKPLSAMHIFIEEKDVSGGYAPSFLVQWRAAQAVNEPNIESVEVATKSGQGITIVNKGQPIRHSLR
;
A
#
# COMPACT_ATOMS: atom_id res chain seq x y z
N MET A 1 -27.43 41.66 39.71
CA MET A 1 -27.12 40.21 39.58
C MET A 1 -27.09 39.68 38.13
N ARG A 2 -26.89 40.51 37.09
CA ARG A 2 -26.79 40.07 35.68
C ARG A 2 -25.40 40.11 34.99
N PRO A 3 -24.34 40.79 35.49
CA PRO A 3 -23.10 40.94 34.71
C PRO A 3 -22.16 39.71 34.77
N ILE A 4 -22.27 38.86 35.80
CA ILE A 4 -21.38 37.70 35.99
C ILE A 4 -21.66 36.59 34.96
N TYR A 5 -22.91 36.42 34.55
CA TYR A 5 -23.30 35.40 33.57
C TYR A 5 -22.79 35.70 32.15
N HIS A 6 -22.63 36.98 31.79
CA HIS A 6 -22.10 37.37 30.47
C HIS A 6 -20.60 37.10 30.36
N ILE A 7 -19.83 37.32 31.44
CA ILE A 7 -18.39 37.06 31.48
C ILE A 7 -18.11 35.54 31.49
N ALA A 8 -18.88 34.78 32.28
CA ALA A 8 -18.77 33.32 32.30
C ALA A 8 -19.10 32.68 30.94
N CYS A 9 -20.13 33.18 30.25
CA CYS A 9 -20.50 32.68 28.91
C CYS A 9 -19.43 33.01 27.86
N ALA A 10 -18.82 34.20 27.93
CA ALA A 10 -17.73 34.60 27.03
C ALA A 10 -16.45 33.76 27.25
N VAL A 11 -16.11 33.41 28.50
CA VAL A 11 -14.94 32.57 28.81
C VAL A 11 -15.18 31.11 28.39
N VAL A 12 -16.39 30.59 28.56
CA VAL A 12 -16.76 29.24 28.06
C VAL A 12 -16.73 29.20 26.54
N LEU A 13 -17.25 30.22 25.84
CA LEU A 13 -17.15 30.32 24.38
C LEU A 13 -15.69 30.44 23.90
N LEU A 14 -14.82 31.14 24.62
CA LEU A 14 -13.39 31.25 24.29
C LEU A 14 -12.65 29.90 24.47
N LEU A 15 -12.99 29.14 25.51
CA LEU A 15 -12.45 27.78 25.76
C LEU A 15 -12.96 26.74 24.74
N PHE A 16 -14.15 26.93 24.17
CA PHE A 16 -14.63 26.11 23.05
C PHE A 16 -13.95 26.46 21.71
N PHE A 17 -13.51 27.71 21.53
CA PHE A 17 -12.84 28.14 20.30
C PHE A 17 -11.39 27.63 20.18
N THR A 18 -10.69 27.39 21.30
CA THR A 18 -9.33 26.82 21.29
C THR A 18 -9.30 25.31 20.99
N VAL A 19 -10.40 24.58 21.24
CA VAL A 19 -10.53 23.15 20.90
C VAL A 19 -10.87 22.92 19.42
N ALA A 20 -11.36 23.95 18.72
CA ALA A 20 -11.74 23.87 17.31
C ALA A 20 -10.54 23.94 16.33
N CYS A 21 -9.33 24.26 16.80
CA CYS A 21 -8.11 24.07 16.02
C CYS A 21 -7.65 22.61 16.09
N ARG A 22 -8.56 21.66 15.82
CA ARG A 22 -8.15 20.33 15.38
C ARG A 22 -7.61 20.55 13.99
N SER A 23 -6.27 20.64 13.92
CA SER A 23 -5.48 20.68 12.69
C SER A 23 -6.21 19.88 11.60
N ALA A 24 -6.69 20.58 10.58
CA ALA A 24 -6.92 19.94 9.30
C ALA A 24 -5.52 19.50 8.86
N ALA A 25 -5.15 18.26 9.18
CA ALA A 25 -3.91 17.66 8.75
C ALA A 25 -3.95 17.62 7.23
N SER A 26 -3.45 18.68 6.60
CA SER A 26 -3.05 18.64 5.21
C SER A 26 -2.00 17.53 5.16
N ALA A 27 -2.27 16.46 4.41
CA ALA A 27 -1.26 15.46 4.15
C ALA A 27 -0.13 16.16 3.40
N GLU A 28 0.89 16.56 4.14
CA GLU A 28 2.12 17.08 3.57
C GLU A 28 2.73 15.96 2.71
N ILE A 29 3.15 16.29 1.49
CA ILE A 29 3.76 15.30 0.61
C ILE A 29 5.10 14.91 1.23
N GLU A 30 5.14 13.74 1.87
CA GLU A 30 6.35 13.22 2.48
C GLU A 30 7.27 12.67 1.39
N LEU A 31 8.43 13.31 1.22
CA LEU A 31 9.47 12.82 0.31
C LEU A 31 10.34 11.81 1.03
N SER A 32 10.71 10.73 0.33
CA SER A 32 11.53 9.67 0.89
C SER A 32 12.70 9.31 -0.02
N LYS A 33 13.82 8.90 0.59
CA LYS A 33 14.97 8.31 -0.13
C LYS A 33 14.84 6.80 -0.30
N GLY A 34 13.80 6.18 0.25
CA GLY A 34 13.57 4.75 0.15
C GLY A 34 12.76 4.21 1.31
N GLN A 35 12.04 3.13 1.04
CA GLN A 35 11.19 2.45 2.01
C GLN A 35 11.22 0.95 1.74
N THR A 36 10.76 0.19 2.74
CA THR A 36 10.28 -1.18 2.52
C THR A 36 8.77 -1.13 2.62
N VAL A 37 8.08 -1.67 1.61
CA VAL A 37 6.63 -1.58 1.45
C VAL A 37 6.08 -3.00 1.47
N PHE A 38 5.14 -3.23 2.38
CA PHE A 38 4.35 -4.46 2.44
C PHE A 38 3.11 -4.30 1.57
N VAL A 39 2.85 -5.24 0.67
CA VAL A 39 1.71 -5.19 -0.25
C VAL A 39 0.87 -6.46 -0.05
N PRO A 40 -0.36 -6.35 0.50
CA PRO A 40 -1.26 -7.48 0.64
C PRO A 40 -1.63 -8.06 -0.74
N ALA A 41 -1.97 -9.35 -0.76
CA ALA A 41 -2.40 -10.03 -1.98
C ALA A 41 -3.40 -11.15 -1.67
N HIS A 42 -4.20 -11.53 -2.65
CA HIS A 42 -5.10 -12.69 -2.56
C HIS A 42 -4.89 -13.62 -3.75
N SER A 43 -4.48 -14.87 -3.53
CA SER A 43 -4.38 -15.83 -4.65
C SER A 43 -5.73 -16.49 -4.98
N PHE A 44 -6.67 -16.49 -4.03
CA PHE A 44 -8.05 -16.89 -4.24
C PHE A 44 -8.98 -16.25 -3.19
N VAL A 45 -10.27 -16.21 -3.52
CA VAL A 45 -11.34 -15.80 -2.60
C VAL A 45 -12.43 -16.86 -2.53
N PHE A 46 -13.14 -16.92 -1.41
CA PHE A 46 -14.31 -17.79 -1.25
C PHE A 46 -15.59 -17.07 -1.68
N VAL A 47 -16.49 -17.78 -2.36
CA VAL A 47 -17.76 -17.24 -2.86
C VAL A 47 -18.93 -18.18 -2.59
N GLY A 48 -20.09 -17.58 -2.28
CA GLY A 48 -21.33 -18.30 -2.02
C GLY A 48 -21.41 -18.91 -0.60
N ASN A 49 -22.33 -19.85 -0.42
CA ASN A 49 -22.65 -20.46 0.88
C ASN A 49 -21.83 -21.74 1.19
N GLN A 50 -20.93 -22.12 0.28
CA GLN A 50 -20.01 -23.26 0.40
C GLN A 50 -18.58 -22.75 0.21
N PRO A 51 -17.53 -23.45 0.65
CA PRO A 51 -16.12 -23.03 0.49
C PRO A 51 -15.62 -23.16 -0.96
N ASN A 52 -16.43 -22.72 -1.92
CA ASN A 52 -16.06 -22.64 -3.31
C ASN A 52 -15.10 -21.48 -3.48
N ARG A 53 -13.88 -21.80 -3.92
CA ARG A 53 -12.87 -20.78 -4.22
C ARG A 53 -12.87 -20.38 -5.69
N ILE A 54 -12.57 -19.11 -5.92
CA ILE A 54 -12.19 -18.56 -7.22
C ILE A 54 -10.75 -18.10 -7.09
N ASN A 55 -9.87 -18.73 -7.86
CA ASN A 55 -8.48 -18.31 -7.96
C ASN A 55 -8.38 -16.99 -8.73
N LEU A 56 -7.36 -16.21 -8.42
CA LEU A 56 -7.13 -14.89 -8.98
C LEU A 56 -5.76 -14.85 -9.67
N ALA A 57 -5.70 -14.32 -10.89
CA ALA A 57 -4.45 -13.88 -11.48
C ALA A 57 -4.01 -12.59 -10.79
N LEU A 58 -2.74 -12.50 -10.42
CA LEU A 58 -2.24 -11.41 -9.60
C LEU A 58 -1.18 -10.60 -10.35
N THR A 59 -1.29 -9.28 -10.29
CA THR A 59 -0.32 -8.34 -10.83
C THR A 59 0.14 -7.37 -9.76
N LEU A 60 1.40 -7.46 -9.34
CA LEU A 60 2.05 -6.40 -8.54
C LEU A 60 2.54 -5.32 -9.49
N THR A 61 2.22 -4.06 -9.23
CA THR A 61 2.72 -2.90 -9.97
C THR A 61 3.52 -1.98 -9.04
N ILE A 62 4.68 -1.54 -9.49
CA ILE A 62 5.50 -0.51 -8.84
C ILE A 62 5.64 0.64 -9.81
N ARG A 63 5.09 1.80 -9.48
CA ARG A 63 5.08 3.00 -10.31
C ARG A 63 5.84 4.13 -9.64
N ASN A 64 6.88 4.61 -10.31
CA ASN A 64 7.57 5.82 -9.90
C ASN A 64 6.65 7.03 -10.16
N THR A 65 6.29 7.75 -9.12
CA THR A 65 5.43 8.94 -9.17
C THR A 65 6.25 10.23 -9.26
N ASP A 66 7.57 10.14 -9.13
CA ASP A 66 8.47 11.29 -9.25
C ASP A 66 8.62 11.68 -10.73
N PRO A 67 8.45 12.98 -11.07
CA PRO A 67 8.56 13.45 -12.44
C PRO A 67 10.00 13.70 -12.91
N VAL A 68 10.98 13.70 -12.01
CA VAL A 68 12.37 14.12 -12.33
C VAL A 68 13.37 13.00 -12.06
N HIS A 69 13.22 12.29 -10.94
CA HIS A 69 14.21 11.35 -10.44
C HIS A 69 13.77 9.91 -10.64
N GLU A 70 14.72 9.05 -11.00
CA GLU A 70 14.50 7.60 -11.00
C GLU A 70 14.57 7.01 -9.58
N ILE A 71 13.94 5.85 -9.42
CA ILE A 71 14.07 5.01 -8.22
C ILE A 71 14.68 3.67 -8.60
N SER A 72 15.32 3.01 -7.63
CA SER A 72 15.90 1.67 -7.76
C SER A 72 15.18 0.69 -6.83
N VAL A 73 14.49 -0.28 -7.41
CA VAL A 73 13.87 -1.39 -6.67
C VAL A 73 14.97 -2.39 -6.34
N ARG A 74 15.21 -2.63 -5.05
CA ARG A 74 16.27 -3.49 -4.54
C ARG A 74 15.87 -4.95 -4.52
N PHE A 75 14.67 -5.26 -4.04
CA PHE A 75 14.12 -6.61 -4.02
C PHE A 75 12.59 -6.57 -4.12
N ILE A 76 12.02 -7.69 -4.57
CA ILE A 76 10.59 -7.97 -4.60
C ILE A 76 10.43 -9.42 -4.16
N ASP A 77 9.92 -9.61 -2.95
CA ASP A 77 9.84 -10.91 -2.31
C ASP A 77 8.38 -11.28 -2.08
N TYR A 78 7.99 -12.47 -2.53
CA TYR A 78 6.64 -13.00 -2.40
C TYR A 78 6.59 -14.05 -1.30
N HIS A 79 5.74 -13.79 -0.32
CA HIS A 79 5.57 -14.62 0.87
C HIS A 79 4.18 -15.28 0.84
N ASP A 80 4.10 -16.50 1.34
CA ASP A 80 2.81 -17.17 1.51
C ASP A 80 2.01 -16.61 2.70
N GLN A 81 0.81 -17.16 2.90
CA GLN A 81 -0.10 -16.85 4.01
C GLN A 81 0.53 -17.01 5.42
N ASP A 82 1.59 -17.81 5.55
CA ASP A 82 2.29 -18.09 6.81
C ASP A 82 3.53 -17.18 6.96
N GLY A 83 3.76 -16.27 6.01
CA GLY A 83 4.88 -15.34 6.00
C GLY A 83 6.20 -15.97 5.53
N LYS A 84 6.18 -17.16 4.92
CA LYS A 84 7.37 -17.82 4.40
C LYS A 84 7.68 -17.29 3.00
N LEU A 85 8.95 -16.97 2.74
CA LEU A 85 9.42 -16.60 1.41
C LEU A 85 9.24 -17.75 0.42
N ILE A 86 8.44 -17.52 -0.62
CA ILE A 86 8.17 -18.46 -1.71
C ILE A 86 9.02 -18.13 -2.93
N ARG A 87 9.19 -16.84 -3.24
CA ARG A 87 9.90 -16.41 -4.46
C ARG A 87 10.53 -15.03 -4.29
N ALA A 88 11.80 -14.90 -4.66
CA ALA A 88 12.45 -13.62 -4.88
C ALA A 88 12.45 -13.32 -6.39
N PHE A 89 11.88 -12.19 -6.80
CA PHE A 89 11.67 -11.87 -8.22
C PHE A 89 12.83 -11.08 -8.86
N LEU A 90 13.75 -10.52 -8.07
CA LEU A 90 14.89 -9.76 -8.57
C LEU A 90 16.21 -10.43 -8.16
N ALA A 91 17.05 -10.74 -9.16
CA ALA A 91 18.43 -11.18 -8.92
C ALA A 91 19.40 -10.02 -8.64
N ALA A 92 19.04 -8.82 -9.11
CA ALA A 92 19.77 -7.58 -8.90
C ALA A 92 18.80 -6.39 -8.89
N PRO A 93 19.18 -5.24 -8.31
CA PRO A 93 18.36 -4.04 -8.31
C PRO A 93 17.96 -3.59 -9.72
N ARG A 94 16.74 -3.07 -9.88
CA ARG A 94 16.22 -2.60 -11.16
C ARG A 94 15.68 -1.17 -11.03
N ASN A 95 16.10 -0.30 -11.94
CA ASN A 95 15.68 1.09 -11.95
C ASN A 95 14.32 1.28 -12.64
N ILE A 96 13.53 2.23 -12.12
CA ILE A 96 12.29 2.72 -12.71
C ILE A 96 12.48 4.21 -13.00
N LYS A 97 12.43 4.56 -14.29
CA LYS A 97 12.53 5.93 -14.79
C LYS A 97 11.41 6.82 -14.21
N PRO A 98 11.59 8.15 -14.22
CA PRO A 98 10.52 9.09 -13.85
C PRO A 98 9.20 8.75 -14.56
N LEU A 99 8.10 8.79 -13.81
CA LEU A 99 6.73 8.48 -14.27
C LEU A 99 6.52 7.10 -14.90
N SER A 100 7.49 6.19 -14.80
CA SER A 100 7.42 4.84 -15.37
C SER A 100 6.99 3.81 -14.32
N ALA A 101 6.72 2.58 -14.77
CA ALA A 101 6.33 1.48 -13.90
C ALA A 101 6.97 0.16 -14.34
N MET A 102 7.05 -0.78 -13.39
CA MET A 102 7.28 -2.20 -13.68
C MET A 102 6.18 -3.03 -13.02
N HIS A 103 6.05 -4.28 -13.45
CA HIS A 103 5.10 -5.22 -12.87
C HIS A 103 5.69 -6.61 -12.72
N ILE A 104 5.07 -7.39 -11.83
CA ILE A 104 5.25 -8.83 -11.68
C ILE A 104 3.88 -9.47 -11.85
N PHE A 105 3.82 -10.54 -12.65
CA PHE A 105 2.60 -11.29 -12.90
C PHE A 105 2.70 -12.70 -12.29
N ILE A 106 1.64 -13.12 -11.61
CA ILE A 106 1.45 -14.47 -11.07
C ILE A 106 0.16 -15.02 -11.70
N GLU A 107 0.28 -16.15 -12.38
CA GLU A 107 -0.83 -16.79 -13.09
C GLU A 107 -1.91 -17.29 -12.12
N GLU A 108 -3.18 -17.29 -12.53
CA GLU A 108 -4.32 -17.76 -11.73
C GLU A 108 -4.16 -19.19 -11.18
N LYS A 109 -3.44 -20.06 -11.91
CA LYS A 109 -3.18 -21.44 -11.48
C LYS A 109 -2.12 -21.55 -10.38
N ASP A 110 -1.34 -20.49 -10.15
CA ASP A 110 -0.30 -20.47 -9.12
C ASP A 110 -0.92 -20.14 -7.75
N VAL A 111 -1.25 -21.21 -7.03
CA VAL A 111 -1.81 -21.14 -5.66
C VAL A 111 -0.73 -21.30 -4.58
N SER A 112 0.55 -21.18 -4.93
CA SER A 112 1.66 -21.41 -4.00
C SER A 112 1.69 -20.44 -2.81
N GLY A 113 1.07 -19.26 -2.97
CA GLY A 113 0.98 -18.25 -1.92
C GLY A 113 -0.08 -18.53 -0.84
N GLY A 114 -0.95 -19.52 -1.02
CA GLY A 114 -2.06 -19.75 -0.10
C GLY A 114 -3.12 -18.64 -0.15
N TYR A 115 -3.97 -18.54 0.87
CA TYR A 115 -5.15 -17.64 0.85
C TYR A 115 -4.79 -16.16 0.72
N ALA A 116 -3.89 -15.68 1.58
CA ALA A 116 -3.53 -14.27 1.71
C ALA A 116 -2.01 -14.08 1.65
N PRO A 117 -1.37 -14.32 0.50
CA PRO A 117 0.04 -14.05 0.33
C PRO A 117 0.33 -12.55 0.42
N SER A 118 1.61 -12.19 0.36
CA SER A 118 2.02 -10.79 0.35
C SER A 118 3.30 -10.57 -0.43
N PHE A 119 3.52 -9.33 -0.84
CA PHE A 119 4.81 -8.89 -1.36
C PHE A 119 5.51 -8.00 -0.35
N LEU A 120 6.83 -8.13 -0.31
CA LEU A 120 7.71 -7.16 0.32
C LEU A 120 8.58 -6.52 -0.76
N VAL A 121 8.47 -5.21 -0.90
CA VAL A 121 9.19 -4.45 -1.92
C VAL A 121 10.08 -3.43 -1.24
N GLN A 122 11.39 -3.50 -1.48
CA GLN A 122 12.29 -2.42 -1.06
C GLN A 122 12.70 -1.59 -2.26
N TRP A 123 12.61 -0.27 -2.12
CA TRP A 123 13.08 0.67 -3.12
C TRP A 123 13.95 1.75 -2.46
N ARG A 124 14.83 2.38 -3.26
CA ARG A 124 15.66 3.51 -2.85
C ARG A 124 15.81 4.51 -3.98
N ALA A 125 16.12 5.74 -3.64
CA ALA A 125 16.47 6.82 -4.56
C ALA A 125 17.74 7.54 -4.08
N ALA A 126 18.46 8.17 -5.00
CA ALA A 126 19.64 8.97 -4.64
C ALA A 126 19.25 10.25 -3.88
N GLN A 127 18.08 10.79 -4.20
CA GLN A 127 17.50 12.01 -3.64
C GLN A 127 16.16 11.69 -2.97
N ALA A 128 15.64 12.60 -2.15
CA ALA A 128 14.29 12.44 -1.62
C ALA A 128 13.31 12.68 -2.78
N VAL A 129 12.41 11.72 -3.00
CA VAL A 129 11.47 11.69 -4.13
C VAL A 129 10.05 11.45 -3.63
N ASN A 130 9.07 11.69 -4.49
CA ASN A 130 7.70 11.23 -4.23
C ASN A 130 7.71 9.70 -4.02
N GLU A 131 6.96 9.23 -3.02
CA GLU A 131 6.83 7.80 -2.79
C GLU A 131 6.21 7.10 -4.01
N PRO A 132 6.79 5.99 -4.48
CA PRO A 132 6.19 5.24 -5.57
C PRO A 132 4.83 4.69 -5.15
N ASN A 133 3.89 4.66 -6.10
CA ASN A 133 2.67 3.90 -5.92
C ASN A 133 3.01 2.41 -6.13
N ILE A 134 2.79 1.61 -5.10
CA ILE A 134 2.97 0.16 -5.15
C ILE A 134 1.64 -0.49 -4.79
N GLU A 135 1.11 -1.31 -5.69
CA GLU A 135 -0.20 -1.94 -5.53
C GLU A 135 -0.20 -3.35 -6.12
N SER A 136 -1.07 -4.21 -5.58
CA SER A 136 -1.44 -5.47 -6.19
C SER A 136 -2.84 -5.34 -6.79
N VAL A 137 -3.02 -5.93 -7.96
CA VAL A 137 -4.30 -6.04 -8.65
C VAL A 137 -4.55 -7.51 -8.90
N GLU A 138 -5.64 -8.02 -8.36
CA GLU A 138 -6.06 -9.41 -8.53
C GLU A 138 -7.32 -9.49 -9.38
N VAL A 139 -7.29 -10.30 -10.43
CA VAL A 139 -8.41 -10.43 -11.38
C VAL A 139 -8.75 -11.90 -11.56
N ALA A 140 -10.05 -12.20 -11.52
CA ALA A 140 -10.59 -13.46 -11.98
C ALA A 140 -11.78 -13.23 -12.89
N THR A 141 -11.93 -14.12 -13.86
CA THR A 141 -13.15 -14.20 -14.69
C THR A 141 -13.68 -15.61 -14.66
N LYS A 142 -14.89 -15.80 -14.13
CA LYS A 142 -15.53 -17.12 -14.07
C LYS A 142 -16.99 -17.01 -14.45
N SER A 143 -17.43 -17.81 -15.43
CA SER A 143 -18.84 -17.93 -15.84
C SER A 143 -19.55 -16.59 -16.12
N GLY A 144 -18.84 -15.62 -16.71
CA GLY A 144 -19.39 -14.30 -17.05
C GLY A 144 -19.36 -13.27 -15.92
N GLN A 145 -18.86 -13.62 -14.72
CA GLN A 145 -18.62 -12.67 -13.63
C GLN A 145 -17.12 -12.38 -13.50
N GLY A 146 -16.78 -11.10 -13.40
CA GLY A 146 -15.43 -10.62 -13.13
C GLY A 146 -15.29 -10.19 -11.67
N ILE A 147 -14.20 -10.60 -11.02
CA ILE A 147 -13.79 -10.11 -9.70
C ILE A 147 -12.49 -9.34 -9.89
N THR A 148 -12.44 -8.13 -9.34
CA THR A 148 -11.21 -7.33 -9.27
C THR A 148 -11.00 -6.86 -7.85
N ILE A 149 -9.82 -7.12 -7.30
CA ILE A 149 -9.37 -6.62 -6.01
C ILE A 149 -8.12 -5.78 -6.24
N VAL A 150 -8.00 -4.68 -5.49
CA VAL A 150 -6.82 -3.81 -5.53
C VAL A 150 -6.37 -3.54 -4.11
N ASN A 151 -5.12 -3.87 -3.79
CA ASN A 151 -4.53 -3.59 -2.49
C ASN A 151 -3.39 -2.59 -2.64
N LYS A 152 -3.40 -1.56 -1.80
CA LYS A 152 -2.30 -0.60 -1.72
C LYS A 152 -1.21 -1.13 -0.81
N GLY A 153 0.03 -0.88 -1.20
CA GLY A 153 1.19 -1.09 -0.36
C GLY A 153 1.22 -0.13 0.84
N GLN A 154 1.72 -0.62 1.95
CA GLN A 154 1.95 0.15 3.17
C GLN A 154 3.43 0.19 3.49
N PRO A 155 4.05 1.38 3.63
CA PRO A 155 5.41 1.49 4.14
C PRO A 155 5.50 0.88 5.54
N ILE A 156 6.52 0.05 5.76
CA ILE A 156 6.80 -0.55 7.05
C ILE A 156 8.24 -0.26 7.48
N ARG A 157 8.45 -0.25 8.81
CA ARG A 157 9.81 -0.29 9.36
C ARG A 157 10.35 -1.70 9.21
N HIS A 158 11.25 -1.88 8.27
CA HIS A 158 11.99 -3.13 8.12
C HIS A 158 13.26 -3.06 8.98
N SER A 159 13.13 -3.37 10.27
CA SER A 159 14.27 -3.59 11.15
C SER A 159 14.78 -5.01 10.95
N LEU A 160 15.61 -5.24 9.93
CA LEU A 160 16.55 -6.35 10.01
C LEU A 160 17.76 -5.84 10.78
N ARG A 161 18.08 -6.55 11.87
CA ARG A 161 19.32 -6.39 12.62
C ARG A 161 20.52 -6.69 11.74
#